data_AF-A0A967SNT1-F1
#
_entry.id   AF-A0A967SNT1-F1
#
_cell.length_a   1.000
_cell.length_b   1.000
_cell.length_c   1.000
_cell.angle_alpha   90.00
_cell.angle_beta   90.00
_cell.angle_gamma   90.00
#
_symmetry.space_group_name_H-M   'P 1'
#
loop_
_entity.id
_entity.type
_entity.pdbx_description
1 polymer ?
#
loop_
_entity_poly.entity_id
_entity_poly.type
_entity_poly.pdbx_seq_one_letter_code
_entity_poly.pdbx_strand_id
1 'polypeptide(L)' 'TGVIVELTPHVVGANQVLLTLHAERSEISSFSSDAGYVFGTQETDTEILLDDGETAVISGLTTKDL' A
#
# COMPACT_ATOMS: atom_id res chain seq x y z
N THR A 1 5.04 -12.57 1.61
CA THR A 1 3.57 -12.54 1.47
C THR A 1 2.97 -12.01 2.73
N GLY A 2 1.88 -11.27 2.59
CA GLY A 2 1.25 -10.56 3.67
C GLY A 2 0.89 -9.15 3.24
N VAL A 3 0.60 -8.32 4.24
CA VAL A 3 0.40 -6.88 4.05
C VAL A 3 1.62 -6.19 4.62
N ILE A 4 2.30 -5.38 3.80
CA ILE A 4 3.47 -4.58 4.17
C ILE A 4 3.09 -3.12 4.00
N VAL A 5 3.44 -2.30 4.98
CA VAL A 5 3.26 -0.85 4.93
C VAL A 5 4.53 -0.20 5.46
N GLU A 6 5.23 0.53 4.60
CA GLU A 6 6.43 1.28 4.93
C GLU A 6 6.12 2.77 4.78
N LEU A 7 6.49 3.57 5.78
CA LEU A 7 6.17 5.00 5.80
C LEU A 7 7.33 5.83 6.34
N THR A 8 7.52 7.01 5.74
CA THR A 8 8.44 8.04 6.20
C THR A 8 7.64 9.32 6.46
N PRO A 9 7.42 9.69 7.73
CA PRO A 9 6.67 10.88 8.08
C PRO A 9 7.57 12.12 8.19
N HIS A 10 7.06 13.26 7.73
CA HIS A 10 7.66 14.57 7.91
C HIS A 10 6.61 15.55 8.45
N VAL A 11 6.83 16.10 9.64
CA VAL A 11 5.99 17.18 10.16
C VAL A 11 6.29 18.45 9.38
N VAL A 12 5.26 19.07 8.81
CA VAL A 12 5.34 20.30 8.03
C VAL A 12 4.35 21.32 8.60
N GLY A 13 4.75 22.59 8.68
CA GLY A 13 3.89 23.63 9.24
C GLY A 13 3.48 23.40 10.71
N ALA A 14 2.34 23.94 11.11
CA ALA A 14 1.87 23.86 12.49
C ALA A 14 1.21 22.50 12.83
N ASN A 15 0.37 21.97 11.93
CA ASN A 15 -0.48 20.81 12.18
C ASN A 15 -0.59 19.89 10.95
N GLN A 16 0.47 19.79 10.14
CA GLN A 16 0.44 18.95 8.94
C GLN A 16 1.54 17.89 8.96
N VAL A 17 1.23 16.73 8.40
CA VAL A 17 2.17 15.63 8.23
C VAL A 17 2.18 15.23 6.76
N LEU A 18 3.37 15.33 6.16
CA LEU A 18 3.66 14.75 4.87
C LEU A 18 4.08 13.29 5.10
N LEU A 19 3.37 12.35 4.48
CA LEU A 19 3.67 10.93 4.51
C LEU A 19 4.12 10.48 3.13
N THR A 20 5.32 9.93 3.06
CA THR A 20 5.75 9.09 1.93
C THR A 20 5.54 7.64 2.31
N LEU A 21 4.78 6.90 1.50
CA LEU A 21 4.25 5.59 1.83
C LEU A 21 4.49 4.61 0.68
N HIS A 22 4.88 3.39 1.02
CA HIS A 22 4.78 2.19 0.19
C HIS A 22 3.82 1.20 0.87
N ALA A 23 2.78 0.79 0.17
CA ALA A 23 1.85 -0.25 0.62
C ALA A 23 1.91 -1.45 -0.32
N GLU A 24 2.03 -2.66 0.23
CA GLU A 24 2.05 -3.92 -0.51
C GLU A 24 1.07 -4.93 0.09
N ARG A 25 0.36 -5.67 -0.77
CA ARG A 25 -0.33 -6.91 -0.44
C ARG A 25 0.14 -8.00 -1.39
N SER A 26 0.81 -9.02 -0.84
CA SER A 26 1.27 -10.19 -1.61
C SER A 26 0.68 -11.50 -1.10
N GLU A 27 0.28 -12.37 -2.03
CA GLU A 27 -0.27 -13.70 -1.74
C GLU A 27 0.35 -14.79 -2.62
N ILE A 28 0.40 -16.02 -2.11
CA ILE A 28 0.86 -17.17 -2.89
C ILE A 28 -0.26 -17.56 -3.85
N SER A 29 0.04 -17.58 -5.14
CA SER A 29 -0.83 -18.16 -6.15
C SER A 29 -0.90 -19.67 -5.95
N SER A 30 -2.12 -20.20 -5.84
CA SER A 30 -2.40 -21.64 -5.74
C SER A 30 -2.10 -22.41 -7.02
N PHE A 31 -1.76 -21.73 -8.12
CA PHE A 31 -1.18 -22.37 -9.30
C PHE A 31 0.31 -22.62 -9.07
N SER A 32 0.64 -23.83 -8.62
CA SER A 32 2.01 -24.34 -8.74
C SER A 32 2.32 -24.49 -10.22
N SER A 33 3.22 -23.65 -10.74
CA SER A 33 3.90 -23.99 -11.99
C SER A 33 4.81 -25.18 -11.72
N ASP A 34 5.07 -26.03 -12.71
CA ASP A 34 6.08 -27.10 -12.63
C ASP A 34 7.50 -26.58 -12.25
N ALA A 35 7.67 -25.25 -12.11
CA ALA A 35 8.92 -24.54 -11.86
C ALA A 35 8.99 -23.81 -10.49
N GLY A 36 7.95 -23.82 -9.65
CA GLY A 36 7.97 -23.21 -8.30
C GLY A 36 6.74 -22.36 -7.93
N TYR A 37 6.91 -21.52 -6.89
CA TYR A 37 5.85 -20.65 -6.35
C TYR A 37 5.73 -19.33 -7.11
N VAL A 38 4.50 -18.92 -7.40
CA VAL A 38 4.18 -17.59 -7.94
C VAL A 38 3.57 -16.73 -6.83
N PHE A 39 4.00 -15.48 -6.73
CA PHE A 39 3.44 -14.51 -5.79
C PHE A 39 2.68 -13.43 -6.58
N GLY A 40 1.39 -13.29 -6.28
CA GLY A 40 0.61 -12.15 -6.75
C GLY A 40 0.83 -10.98 -5.81
N THR A 41 1.34 -9.86 -6.30
CA THR A 41 1.61 -8.65 -5.51
C THR A 41 0.78 -7.48 -6.05
N GLN A 42 0.14 -6.76 -5.14
CA GLN A 42 -0.49 -5.46 -5.40
C GLN A 42 0.24 -4.44 -4.54
N GLU A 43 0.72 -3.36 -5.15
CA GLU A 43 1.50 -2.35 -4.45
C GLU A 43 1.11 -0.94 -4.88
N THR A 44 1.40 0.05 -4.03
CA THR A 44 1.17 1.47 -4.32
C THR A 44 2.19 2.31 -3.56
N ASP A 45 2.86 3.22 -4.28
CA ASP A 45 3.65 4.30 -3.70
C ASP A 45 2.84 5.59 -3.72
N THR A 46 2.81 6.32 -2.60
CA THR A 46 2.02 7.55 -2.48
C THR A 46 2.72 8.56 -1.60
N GLU A 47 2.55 9.83 -1.95
CA GLU A 47 2.92 10.96 -1.12
C GLU A 47 1.66 11.77 -0.80
N ILE A 48 1.38 11.98 0.48
CA ILE A 48 0.15 12.62 0.94
C ILE A 48 0.42 13.59 2.07
N LEU A 49 -0.22 14.77 1.99
CA LEU A 49 -0.25 15.76 3.05
C LEU A 49 -1.58 15.60 3.81
N LEU A 50 -1.51 15.38 5.13
CA LEU A 50 -2.67 15.33 6.01
C LEU A 50 -2.59 16.43 7.06
N ASP A 51 -3.75 16.94 7.47
CA ASP A 51 -3.87 17.67 8.72
C ASP A 51 -3.85 16.68 9.91
N ASP A 52 -3.36 17.13 11.06
CA ASP A 52 -3.25 16.31 12.27
C ASP A 52 -4.61 15.73 12.70
N GLY A 53 -4.64 14.42 12.91
CA GLY A 53 -5.85 13.68 13.28
C GLY A 53 -6.79 13.32 12.13
N GLU A 54 -6.53 13.74 10.89
CA GLU A 54 -7.35 13.36 9.74
C GLU A 54 -7.01 11.96 9.20
N THR A 55 -7.97 11.36 8.49
CA THR A 55 -7.79 10.08 7.80
C THR A 55 -7.97 10.29 6.30
N ALA A 56 -7.07 9.72 5.51
CA ALA A 56 -7.13 9.77 4.07
C ALA A 56 -7.10 8.38 3.43
N VAL A 57 -7.57 8.30 2.19
CA VAL A 57 -7.50 7.08 1.36
C VAL A 57 -6.25 7.15 0.51
N ILE A 58 -5.33 6.22 0.74
CA ILE A 58 -4.00 6.16 0.12
C ILE A 58 -3.92 5.24 -1.10
N SER A 59 -4.87 4.31 -1.23
CA SER A 59 -4.97 3.38 -2.36
C SER A 59 -6.37 2.77 -2.40
N GLY A 60 -6.71 2.11 -3.51
CA GLY A 60 -7.96 1.39 -3.68
C GLY A 60 -7.98 0.60 -4.99
N LEU A 61 -8.32 -0.69 -4.90
CA LEU A 61 -8.58 -1.54 -6.07
C LEU A 61 -10.07 -1.89 -6.10
N THR A 62 -10.79 -1.43 -7.11
CA THR A 62 -12.15 -1.90 -7.40
C THR A 62 -12.08 -2.95 -8.48
N THR A 63 -12.26 -4.22 -8.13
CA THR A 63 -12.41 -5.29 -9.11
C THR A 63 -13.89 -5.51 -9.39
N LYS A 64 -14.22 -5.78 -10.65
CA LYS A 64 -15.54 -6.25 -11.05
C LYS A 64 -15.35 -7.63 -11.64
N ASP A 65 -15.86 -8.64 -10.96
CA ASP A 65 -15.98 -9.96 -11.55
C ASP A 65 -17.15 -9.89 -12.56
N LEU A 66 -16.89 -10.28 -13.82
CA LEU A 66 -17.90 -10.35 -14.88
C LEU A 66 -18.52 -11.74 -14.94
#